data_AF-A0A522MGU2-F1
#
_entry.id   AF-A0A522MGU2-F1
#
_cell.length_a   1.000
_cell.length_b   1.000
_cell.length_c   1.000
_cell.angle_alpha   90.00
_cell.angle_beta   90.00
_cell.angle_gamma   90.00
#
_symmetry.space_group_name_H-M   'P 1'
#
loop_
_entity.id
_entity.type
_entity.pdbx_description
1 polymer ?
#
loop_
_entity_poly.entity_id
_entity_poly.type
_entity_poly.pdbx_seq_one_letter_code
_entity_poly.pdbx_strand_id
1 'polypeptide(L)'
;MSAARTEPAETAPTRPDRHLLRWLLTWARPYRGRIVWAIALVLAGSAMQVAGPLITAAAIDLYLRPEAGASAQTVLHFLEALNLPSQGGAGLATLAGLFLVSVLGSAVLLILQARTMLMTGQLVMRDLRDAL
;
A
#
# COMPACT_ATOMS: atom_id res chain seq x y z
N MET A 1 1.23 38.83 43.04
CA MET A 1 0.20 37.80 43.28
C MET A 1 0.18 36.88 42.08
N SER A 2 0.73 35.67 42.25
CA SER A 2 0.99 34.70 41.19
C SER A 2 -0.32 34.08 40.71
N ALA A 3 -0.69 34.31 39.45
CA ALA A 3 -1.78 33.58 38.83
C ALA A 3 -1.27 32.16 38.52
N ALA A 4 -1.72 31.19 39.32
CA ALA A 4 -1.49 29.78 39.09
C ALA A 4 -1.99 29.41 37.69
N ARG A 5 -1.06 29.16 36.77
CA ARG A 5 -1.33 28.60 35.45
C ARG A 5 -1.79 27.17 35.70
N THR A 6 -3.11 26.95 35.71
CA THR A 6 -3.68 25.60 35.75
C THR A 6 -3.19 24.87 34.51
N GLU A 7 -2.30 23.91 34.69
CA GLU A 7 -1.89 23.00 33.62
C GLU A 7 -3.14 22.30 33.09
N PRO A 8 -3.40 22.30 31.77
CA PRO A 8 -4.55 21.62 31.22
C PRO A 8 -4.41 20.13 31.53
N ALA A 9 -5.38 19.61 32.30
CA ALA A 9 -5.45 18.20 32.66
C ALA A 9 -5.23 17.34 31.42
N GLU A 10 -4.22 16.47 31.49
CA GLU A 10 -3.91 15.47 30.49
C GLU A 10 -5.18 14.65 30.22
N THR A 11 -5.79 14.89 29.05
CA THR A 11 -7.08 14.31 28.69
C THR A 11 -6.91 12.80 28.58
N ALA A 12 -7.48 12.07 29.54
CA ALA A 12 -7.56 10.61 29.52
C ALA A 12 -8.12 10.13 28.16
N PRO A 13 -7.65 8.98 27.63
CA PRO A 13 -8.09 8.47 26.34
C PRO A 13 -9.62 8.28 26.35
N THR A 14 -10.32 9.13 25.60
CA THR A 14 -11.78 9.04 25.48
C THR A 14 -12.13 7.73 24.80
N ARG A 15 -13.00 6.95 25.44
CA ARG A 15 -13.44 5.67 24.89
C ARG A 15 -14.21 5.96 23.59
N PRO A 16 -13.92 5.28 22.46
CA PRO A 16 -14.59 5.57 21.21
C PRO A 16 -16.11 5.36 21.30
N ASP A 17 -16.87 6.43 21.11
CA ASP A 17 -18.33 6.38 21.17
C ASP A 17 -18.91 5.62 19.97
N ARG A 18 -19.46 4.43 20.25
CA ARG A 18 -20.06 3.53 19.25
C ARG A 18 -21.24 4.16 18.49
N HIS A 19 -21.89 5.16 19.07
CA HIS A 19 -22.95 5.94 18.41
C HIS A 19 -22.36 6.85 17.34
N LEU A 20 -21.30 7.59 17.67
CA LEU A 20 -20.59 8.47 16.76
C LEU A 20 -20.03 7.70 15.56
N LEU A 21 -19.42 6.53 15.83
CA LEU A 21 -18.89 5.63 14.79
C LEU A 21 -19.98 5.14 13.84
N ARG A 22 -21.13 4.70 14.36
CA ARG A 22 -22.26 4.25 13.51
C ARG A 22 -22.84 5.39 12.67
N TRP A 23 -22.93 6.59 13.25
CA TRP A 23 -23.37 7.77 12.53
C TRP A 23 -22.40 8.10 11.39
N LEU A 24 -21.09 8.19 11.66
CA LEU A 24 -20.07 8.48 10.65
C LEU A 24 -20.03 7.42 9.54
N LEU A 25 -20.11 6.14 9.89
CA LEU A 25 -20.15 5.04 8.92
C LEU A 25 -21.41 5.09 8.04
N THR A 26 -22.51 5.63 8.54
CA THR A 26 -23.73 5.82 7.75
C THR A 26 -23.52 6.87 6.66
N TRP A 27 -22.79 7.95 6.96
CA TRP A 27 -22.40 8.96 5.96
C TRP A 27 -21.34 8.45 4.97
N ALA A 28 -20.53 7.46 5.36
CA ALA A 28 -19.58 6.81 4.46
C ALA A 28 -20.23 5.78 3.50
N ARG A 29 -21.45 5.29 3.78
CA ARG A 29 -22.16 4.29 2.95
C ARG A 29 -22.33 4.65 1.46
N PRO A 30 -22.65 5.89 1.05
CA PRO A 30 -22.72 6.23 -0.38
C PRO A 30 -21.38 6.07 -1.11
N TYR A 31 -20.25 6.13 -0.39
CA TYR A 31 -18.90 6.03 -0.95
C TYR A 31 -18.31 4.60 -0.92
N ARG A 32 -19.12 3.57 -0.62
CA ARG A 32 -18.70 2.17 -0.50
C ARG A 32 -17.90 1.65 -1.70
N GLY A 33 -18.23 2.08 -2.93
CA GLY A 33 -17.45 1.71 -4.12
C GLY A 33 -16.01 2.22 -4.08
N ARG A 34 -15.79 3.45 -3.60
CA ARG A 34 -14.44 4.03 -3.45
C ARG A 34 -13.65 3.37 -2.34
N ILE A 35 -14.33 2.95 -1.27
CA ILE A 35 -13.72 2.18 -0.18
C ILE A 35 -13.24 0.82 -0.70
N VAL A 36 -14.08 0.10 -1.46
CA VAL A 36 -13.69 -1.18 -2.09
C VAL A 36 -12.52 -0.99 -3.04
N TRP A 37 -12.53 0.08 -3.85
CA TRP A 37 -11.39 0.41 -4.72
C TRP A 37 -10.12 0.70 -3.93
N ALA A 38 -10.20 1.46 -2.84
CA ALA A 38 -9.05 1.71 -1.98
C ALA A 38 -8.51 0.43 -1.34
N ILE A 39 -9.39 -0.48 -0.88
CA ILE A 39 -9.00 -1.79 -0.36
C ILE A 39 -8.29 -2.60 -1.45
N ALA A 40 -8.82 -2.63 -2.67
CA ALA A 40 -8.19 -3.33 -3.79
C ALA A 40 -6.80 -2.75 -4.10
N LEU A 41 -6.64 -1.43 -4.09
CA LEU A 41 -5.35 -0.75 -4.27
C LEU A 41 -4.36 -1.09 -3.15
N VAL A 42 -4.81 -1.15 -1.90
CA VAL A 42 -3.99 -1.57 -0.75
C VAL A 42 -3.50 -3.01 -0.93
N LEU A 43 -4.39 -3.92 -1.31
CA LEU A 43 -4.04 -5.32 -1.54
C LEU A 43 -3.06 -5.47 -2.71
N ALA A 44 -3.29 -4.75 -3.81
CA ALA A 44 -2.38 -4.71 -4.94
C ALA A 44 -1.00 -4.15 -4.55
N GLY A 45 -0.97 -3.09 -3.74
CA GLY A 45 0.26 -2.50 -3.22
C GLY A 45 1.02 -3.46 -2.31
N SER A 46 0.31 -4.20 -1.45
CA SER A 46 0.89 -5.23 -0.58
C SER A 46 1.48 -6.37 -1.40
N ALA A 47 0.82 -6.83 -2.46
CA ALA A 47 1.38 -7.83 -3.36
C ALA A 47 2.67 -7.32 -4.03
N MET A 48 2.71 -6.05 -4.46
CA MET A 48 3.90 -5.44 -5.06
C MET A 48 5.07 -5.34 -4.09
N GLN A 49 4.81 -5.14 -2.79
CA GLN A 49 5.86 -5.13 -1.76
C GLN A 49 6.55 -6.49 -1.61
N VAL A 50 5.87 -7.60 -1.91
CA VAL A 50 6.46 -8.95 -1.90
C VAL A 50 7.42 -9.17 -3.08
N ALA A 51 7.19 -8.48 -4.20
CA ALA A 51 8.02 -8.63 -5.40
C ALA A 51 9.48 -8.19 -5.15
N GLY A 52 9.72 -7.17 -4.33
CA GLY A 52 11.07 -6.71 -4.01
C GLY A 52 11.95 -7.82 -3.40
N PRO A 53 11.57 -8.37 -2.22
CA PRO A 53 12.28 -9.49 -1.61
C PRO A 53 12.43 -10.71 -2.52
N LEU A 54 11.38 -11.07 -3.29
CA LEU A 54 11.43 -12.21 -4.22
C LEU A 54 12.45 -12.01 -5.34
N ILE A 55 12.46 -10.84 -5.98
CA ILE A 55 13.40 -10.52 -7.06
C ILE A 55 14.82 -10.47 -6.52
N THR A 56 15.04 -9.87 -5.34
CA THR A 56 16.36 -9.82 -4.71
C THR A 56 16.86 -11.22 -4.33
N ALA A 57 16.00 -12.07 -3.76
CA ALA A 57 16.35 -13.46 -3.45
C ALA A 57 16.70 -14.23 -4.72
N ALA A 58 15.89 -14.13 -5.78
CA ALA A 58 16.18 -14.77 -7.07
C ALA A 58 17.50 -14.28 -7.69
N ALA A 59 17.82 -12.99 -7.60
CA ALA A 59 19.08 -12.46 -8.09
C ALA A 59 20.29 -13.04 -7.34
N ILE A 60 20.19 -13.22 -6.02
CA ILE A 60 21.24 -13.84 -5.19
C ILE A 60 21.37 -15.34 -5.54
N ASP A 61 20.26 -16.07 -5.56
CA ASP A 61 20.25 -17.52 -5.78
C ASP A 61 20.65 -17.90 -7.23
N LEU A 62 20.38 -17.06 -8.22
CA LEU A 62 20.77 -17.36 -9.62
C LEU A 62 22.20 -16.94 -9.96
N TYR A 63 22.71 -15.87 -9.33
CA TYR A 63 23.98 -15.26 -9.74
C TYR A 63 25.10 -15.33 -8.69
N LEU A 64 24.80 -15.41 -7.39
CA LEU A 64 25.81 -15.49 -6.32
C LEU A 64 26.07 -16.92 -5.84
N ARG A 65 25.02 -17.73 -5.68
CA ARG A 65 25.12 -19.15 -5.30
C ARG A 65 24.05 -19.94 -6.06
N PRO A 66 24.40 -20.63 -7.15
CA PRO A 66 23.44 -21.35 -8.00
C PRO A 66 22.88 -22.59 -7.29
N GLU A 67 22.06 -22.35 -6.28
CA GLU A 67 21.25 -23.30 -5.54
C GLU A 67 19.81 -22.82 -5.78
N ALA A 68 19.10 -23.42 -6.75
CA ALA A 68 17.81 -22.91 -7.20
C ALA A 68 16.73 -23.05 -6.10
N GLY A 69 16.63 -22.04 -5.24
CA GLY A 69 15.59 -21.93 -4.23
C GLY A 69 14.19 -21.74 -4.84
N ALA A 70 13.14 -22.00 -4.04
CA ALA A 70 11.75 -21.88 -4.48
C ALA A 70 11.36 -20.47 -4.96
N SER A 71 12.00 -19.43 -4.40
CA SER A 71 11.90 -18.03 -4.83
C SER A 71 12.41 -17.83 -6.26
N ALA A 72 13.57 -18.41 -6.59
CA ALA A 72 14.17 -18.30 -7.92
C ALA A 72 13.29 -18.96 -8.99
N GLN A 73 12.73 -20.15 -8.71
CA GLN A 73 11.79 -20.82 -9.62
C GLN A 73 10.53 -20.01 -9.91
N THR A 74 9.98 -19.34 -8.89
CA THR A 74 8.78 -18.50 -9.08
C THR A 74 9.07 -17.33 -10.03
N VAL A 75 10.23 -16.69 -9.88
CA VAL A 75 10.65 -15.59 -10.76
C VAL A 75 10.97 -16.08 -12.17
N LEU A 76 11.61 -17.25 -12.31
CA LEU A 76 11.89 -17.85 -13.61
C LEU A 76 10.61 -18.18 -14.39
N HIS A 77 9.62 -18.82 -13.76
CA HIS A 77 8.33 -19.07 -14.42
C HIS A 77 7.65 -17.77 -14.88
N PHE A 78 7.76 -16.70 -14.10
CA PHE A 78 7.20 -15.40 -14.48
C PHE A 78 7.96 -14.79 -15.67
N LEU A 79 9.29 -14.92 -15.71
CA LEU A 79 10.11 -14.47 -16.83
C LEU A 79 9.82 -15.24 -18.12
N GLU A 80 9.66 -16.57 -18.02
CA GLU A 80 9.29 -17.44 -19.13
C GLU A 80 7.89 -17.11 -19.66
N ALA A 81 6.93 -16.86 -18.78
CA ALA A 81 5.58 -16.42 -19.16
C ALA A 81 5.59 -15.09 -19.93
N LEU A 82 6.58 -14.24 -19.68
CA LEU A 82 6.78 -12.95 -20.34
C LEU A 82 7.76 -13.02 -21.53
N ASN A 83 8.30 -14.20 -21.86
CA ASN A 83 9.31 -14.38 -22.91
C ASN A 83 10.58 -13.51 -22.71
N LEU A 84 10.98 -13.32 -21.45
CA LEU A 84 12.13 -12.49 -21.08
C LEU A 84 13.41 -13.32 -20.93
N PRO A 85 14.59 -12.74 -21.24
CA PRO A 85 15.87 -13.42 -21.02
C PRO A 85 16.08 -13.75 -19.54
N SER A 86 16.45 -14.99 -19.24
CA SER A 86 16.69 -15.47 -17.87
C SER A 86 18.14 -15.91 -17.60
N GLN A 87 19.00 -15.92 -18.63
CA GLN A 87 20.35 -16.48 -18.54
C GLN A 87 21.44 -15.40 -18.67
N GLY A 88 22.58 -15.62 -18.00
CA GLY A 88 23.77 -14.77 -18.10
C GLY A 88 23.53 -13.32 -17.68
N GLY A 89 24.37 -12.39 -18.16
CA GLY A 89 24.26 -10.96 -17.81
C GLY A 89 22.93 -10.32 -18.23
N ALA A 90 22.28 -10.84 -19.27
CA ALA A 90 20.97 -10.35 -19.72
C ALA A 90 19.86 -10.62 -18.68
N GLY A 91 19.85 -11.81 -18.06
CA GLY A 91 18.87 -12.12 -17.01
C GLY A 91 19.01 -11.22 -15.77
N LEU A 92 20.24 -10.81 -15.40
CA LEU A 92 20.46 -9.89 -14.29
C LEU A 92 19.90 -8.50 -14.60
N ALA A 93 20.11 -8.02 -15.84
CA ALA A 93 19.53 -6.76 -16.30
C ALA A 93 17.99 -6.81 -16.31
N THR A 94 17.40 -7.95 -16.68
CA THR A 94 15.96 -8.16 -16.62
C THR A 94 15.43 -8.15 -15.19
N LEU A 95 16.11 -8.80 -14.24
CA LEU A 95 15.73 -8.76 -12.81
C LEU A 95 15.81 -7.34 -12.26
N ALA A 96 16.86 -6.57 -12.61
CA ALA A 96 16.98 -5.17 -12.23
C ALA A 96 15.85 -4.31 -12.83
N GLY A 97 15.49 -4.56 -14.10
CA GLY A 97 14.37 -3.91 -14.76
C GLY A 97 13.03 -4.22 -14.09
N LEU A 98 12.77 -5.49 -13.74
CA LEU A 98 11.58 -5.90 -13.00
C LEU A 98 11.51 -5.25 -11.62
N PHE A 99 12.64 -5.16 -10.92
CA PHE A 99 12.70 -4.49 -9.63
C PHE A 99 12.33 -3.01 -9.77
N LEU A 100 12.88 -2.31 -10.78
CA LEU A 100 12.56 -0.92 -11.05
C LEU A 100 11.07 -0.72 -11.36
N VAL A 101 10.50 -1.59 -12.21
CA VAL A 101 9.07 -1.54 -12.56
C VAL A 101 8.20 -1.80 -11.33
N SER A 102 8.59 -2.72 -10.45
CA SER A 102 7.89 -3.00 -9.19
C SER A 102 7.87 -1.79 -8.26
N VAL A 103 9.02 -1.10 -8.12
CA VAL A 103 9.12 0.13 -7.31
C VAL A 103 8.25 1.24 -7.88
N LEU A 104 8.30 1.46 -9.20
CA LEU A 104 7.46 2.45 -9.87
C LEU A 104 5.97 2.12 -9.76
N GLY A 105 5.60 0.85 -9.95
CA GLY A 105 4.24 0.37 -9.79
C GLY A 105 3.71 0.57 -8.37
N SER A 106 4.56 0.28 -7.36
CA SER A 106 4.24 0.55 -5.95
C SER A 106 3.99 2.03 -5.69
N ALA A 107 4.83 2.92 -6.26
CA ALA A 107 4.66 4.36 -6.12
C ALA A 107 3.35 4.84 -6.77
N VAL A 108 3.01 4.34 -7.95
CA VAL A 108 1.74 4.66 -8.63
C VAL A 108 0.55 4.21 -7.78
N LEU A 109 0.56 2.98 -7.27
CA LEU A 109 -0.51 2.46 -6.41
C LEU A 109 -0.67 3.31 -5.15
N LEU A 110 0.44 3.71 -4.52
CA LEU A 110 0.44 4.59 -3.36
C LEU A 110 -0.23 5.95 -3.67
N ILE A 111 0.11 6.56 -4.80
CA ILE A 111 -0.48 7.84 -5.23
C ILE A 111 -1.98 7.69 -5.48
N LEU A 112 -2.40 6.62 -6.17
CA LEU A 112 -3.81 6.34 -6.45
C LEU A 112 -4.60 6.14 -5.16
N GLN A 113 -4.05 5.36 -4.22
CA GLN A 113 -4.65 5.11 -2.92
C GLN A 113 -4.78 6.43 -2.13
N ALA A 114 -3.70 7.22 -2.06
CA ALA A 114 -3.68 8.50 -1.35
C ALA A 114 -4.71 9.48 -1.92
N ARG A 115 -4.77 9.62 -3.25
CA ARG A 115 -5.79 10.46 -3.92
C ARG A 115 -7.20 10.00 -3.59
N THR A 116 -7.46 8.70 -3.63
CA THR A 116 -8.80 8.14 -3.36
C THR A 116 -9.24 8.45 -1.93
N MET A 117 -8.33 8.31 -0.97
CA MET A 117 -8.60 8.63 0.43
C MET A 117 -8.84 10.13 0.64
N LEU A 118 -7.99 10.99 0.07
CA LEU A 118 -8.13 12.45 0.17
C LEU A 118 -9.45 12.93 -0.41
N MET A 119 -9.82 12.48 -1.62
CA MET A 119 -11.09 12.86 -2.25
C MET A 119 -12.30 12.37 -1.45
N THR A 120 -12.23 11.16 -0.90
CA THR A 120 -13.34 10.62 -0.08
C THR A 120 -13.50 11.43 1.21
N GLY A 121 -12.40 11.80 1.87
CA GLY A 121 -12.44 12.66 3.06
C GLY A 121 -13.06 14.02 2.80
N GLN A 122 -12.66 14.69 1.72
CA GLN A 122 -13.21 16.00 1.34
C GLN A 122 -14.71 15.95 1.03
N LEU A 123 -15.18 14.88 0.37
CA LEU A 123 -16.60 14.73 0.06
C LEU A 123 -17.45 14.48 1.30
N VAL A 124 -16.96 13.65 2.23
CA VAL A 124 -17.64 13.45 3.51
C VAL A 124 -17.71 14.76 4.30
N MET A 125 -16.63 15.54 4.34
CA MET A 125 -16.64 16.86 4.99
C MET A 125 -17.62 17.83 4.33
N ARG A 126 -17.71 17.84 3.00
CA ARG A 126 -18.69 18.64 2.27
C ARG A 126 -20.12 18.22 2.63
N ASP A 127 -20.41 16.93 2.58
CA ASP A 127 -21.75 16.41 2.88
C ASP A 127 -22.16 16.70 4.34
N LEU A 128 -21.21 16.61 5.29
CA LEU A 128 -21.45 16.97 6.68
C LEU A 128 -21.73 18.46 6.86
N ARG A 129 -21.00 19.32 6.14
CA ARG A 129 -21.23 20.77 6.16
C ARG A 129 -22.59 21.13 5.59
N ASP A 130 -23.02 20.46 4.52
CA ASP A 130 -24.31 20.71 3.90
C ASP A 130 -25.49 20.20 4.77
N ALA A 131 -25.21 19.34 5.76
CA ALA A 131 -26.18 18.76 6.69
C ALA A 131 -26.29 19.46 8.06
N LEU A 132 -25.40 20.41 8.36
CA LEU A 132 -25.35 21.23 9.59
C LEU A 132 -25.95 22.61 9.35
#